data_AF-A0A8S3BXE9-F1
#
_entry.id   AF-A0A8S3BXE9-F1
#
_cell.length_a   1.000
_cell.length_b   1.000
_cell.length_c   1.000
_cell.angle_alpha   90.00
_cell.angle_beta   90.00
_cell.angle_gamma   90.00
#
_symmetry.space_group_name_H-M   'P 1'
#
loop_
_entity.id
_entity.type
_entity.pdbx_description
1 polymer ?
#
loop_
_entity_poly.entity_id
_entity_poly.type
_entity_poly.pdbx_seq_one_letter_code
_entity_poly.pdbx_strand_id
1 'polypeptide(L)'
;MGNKSTKKGAPQQLTPQQISMFTATTEFNEKQIRDWHAEFIRDYPNGKLSKKQFINMYSHFYPGKNADAFSKLAFSTFDSNHDGTIDFYEFILAVAATSQGDLNDRLEIA
;
A
#
# COMPACT_ATOMS: atom_id res chain seq x y z
N MET A 1 17.40 27.71 11.65
CA MET A 1 16.61 26.73 12.43
C MET A 1 15.17 26.71 11.91
N GLY A 2 14.74 25.56 11.37
CA GLY A 2 13.35 25.10 11.30
C GLY A 2 12.29 25.95 10.58
N ASN A 3 12.18 25.81 9.26
CA ASN A 3 10.91 26.12 8.59
C ASN A 3 10.00 24.87 8.60
N LYS A 4 9.09 24.84 9.57
CA LYS A 4 7.83 24.09 9.49
C LYS A 4 7.07 24.58 8.27
N SER A 5 6.90 23.73 7.26
CA SER A 5 5.93 23.94 6.18
C SER A 5 4.93 22.81 6.20
N THR A 6 3.81 23.06 6.87
CA THR A 6 2.55 22.36 6.67
C THR A 6 2.10 22.59 5.23
N LYS A 7 2.09 21.55 4.38
CA LYS A 7 1.35 21.57 3.11
C LYS A 7 0.33 20.44 3.08
N LYS A 8 -0.90 20.80 3.46
CA LYS A 8 -2.12 20.11 3.04
C LYS A 8 -2.25 20.26 1.52
N GLY A 9 -2.55 19.16 0.82
CA GLY A 9 -3.26 19.19 -0.46
C GLY A 9 -2.42 19.37 -1.73
N ALA A 10 -1.52 18.43 -2.03
CA ALA A 10 -1.12 18.14 -3.41
C ALA A 10 -0.77 16.64 -3.50
N PRO A 11 -1.12 15.92 -4.57
CA PRO A 11 -0.74 14.53 -4.73
C PRO A 11 0.79 14.47 -4.73
N GLN A 12 1.35 13.92 -3.64
CA GLN A 12 2.78 13.95 -3.37
C GLN A 12 3.48 13.09 -4.42
N GLN A 13 4.05 13.73 -5.45
CA GLN A 13 4.96 13.05 -6.35
C GLN A 13 6.07 12.39 -5.52
N LEU A 14 6.34 11.11 -5.81
CA LEU A 14 7.38 10.37 -5.12
C LEU A 14 8.72 11.07 -5.28
N THR A 15 9.40 11.32 -4.17
CA THR A 15 10.76 11.86 -4.17
C THR A 15 11.75 10.82 -4.70
N PRO A 16 12.91 11.24 -5.24
CA PRO A 16 13.95 10.30 -5.68
C PRO A 16 14.42 9.35 -4.57
N GLN A 17 14.45 9.83 -3.32
CA GLN A 17 14.76 9.00 -2.16
C GLN A 17 13.69 7.93 -1.90
N GLN A 18 12.40 8.28 -2.01
CA GLN A 18 11.32 7.30 -1.86
C GLN A 18 11.35 6.27 -2.98
N ILE A 19 11.55 6.70 -4.23
CA ILE A 19 11.70 5.78 -5.36
C ILE A 19 12.87 4.84 -5.11
N SER A 20 14.05 5.36 -4.72
CA SER A 20 15.22 4.53 -4.43
C SER A 20 14.97 3.55 -3.29
N MET A 21 14.26 3.97 -2.23
CA MET A 21 13.86 3.06 -1.15
C MET A 21 12.89 1.99 -1.63
N PHE A 22 11.89 2.36 -2.43
CA PHE A 22 10.91 1.41 -2.97
C PHE A 22 11.54 0.44 -3.95
N THR A 23 12.43 0.88 -4.84
CA THR A 23 13.20 -0.03 -5.73
C THR A 23 14.19 -0.91 -4.98
N ALA A 24 14.61 -0.53 -3.77
CA ALA A 24 15.50 -1.34 -2.93
C ALA A 24 14.74 -2.35 -2.05
N THR A 25 13.49 -2.03 -1.70
CA THR A 25 12.61 -2.87 -0.86
C THR A 25 11.66 -3.73 -1.68
N THR A 26 11.41 -3.36 -2.93
CA THR A 26 10.59 -4.07 -3.90
C THR A 26 11.45 -4.40 -5.11
N GLU A 27 11.18 -5.51 -5.81
CA GLU A 27 11.83 -5.82 -7.09
C GLU A 27 11.28 -4.99 -8.26
N PHE A 28 10.47 -3.97 -7.97
CA PHE A 28 9.91 -3.09 -8.99
C PHE A 28 10.90 -2.01 -9.40
N ASN A 29 10.87 -1.66 -10.68
CA ASN A 29 11.63 -0.53 -11.20
C ASN A 29 10.91 0.81 -10.97
N GLU A 30 11.64 1.92 -11.11
CA GLU A 30 11.10 3.27 -10.92
C GLU A 30 9.81 3.51 -11.73
N LYS A 31 9.77 3.03 -12.98
CA LYS A 31 8.61 3.21 -13.85
C LYS A 31 7.38 2.51 -13.27
N GLN A 32 7.52 1.25 -12.86
CA GLN A 32 6.43 0.50 -12.23
C GLN A 32 5.93 1.17 -10.96
N ILE A 33 6.85 1.63 -10.10
CA ILE A 33 6.50 2.34 -8.86
C ILE A 33 5.71 3.63 -9.16
N ARG A 34 6.14 4.39 -10.18
CA ARG A 34 5.43 5.60 -10.61
C ARG A 34 4.05 5.30 -11.19
N ASP A 35 3.93 4.25 -12.01
CA ASP A 35 2.66 3.81 -12.57
C ASP A 35 1.69 3.40 -11.45
N TRP A 36 2.14 2.54 -10.52
CA TRP A 36 1.37 2.14 -9.34
C TRP A 36 0.94 3.34 -8.49
N HIS A 37 1.84 4.31 -8.28
CA HIS A 37 1.52 5.52 -7.54
C HIS A 37 0.48 6.38 -8.25
N ALA A 38 0.59 6.53 -9.57
CA ALA A 38 -0.37 7.28 -10.36
C ALA A 38 -1.76 6.64 -10.29
N GLU A 39 -1.85 5.31 -10.37
CA GLU A 39 -3.12 4.58 -10.21
C GLU A 39 -3.67 4.71 -8.79
N PHE A 40 -2.81 4.54 -7.78
CA PHE A 40 -3.22 4.68 -6.38
C PHE A 40 -3.77 6.06 -6.07
N ILE A 41 -3.13 7.14 -6.54
CA ILE A 41 -3.63 8.51 -6.37
C ILE A 41 -4.90 8.76 -7.19
N ARG A 42 -5.04 8.15 -8.36
CA ARG A 42 -6.24 8.26 -9.19
C ARG A 42 -7.47 7.69 -8.46
N ASP A 43 -7.33 6.52 -7.84
CA ASP A 43 -8.41 5.84 -7.13
C ASP A 43 -8.59 6.36 -5.69
N TYR A 44 -7.50 6.80 -5.05
CA TYR A 44 -7.44 7.30 -3.68
C TYR A 44 -6.75 8.69 -3.64
N PRO A 45 -7.47 9.77 -4.01
CA PRO A 45 -6.89 11.11 -4.14
C PRO A 45 -6.41 11.74 -2.82
N ASN A 46 -6.81 11.16 -1.69
CA ASN A 46 -6.28 11.49 -0.36
C ASN A 46 -4.92 10.84 -0.07
N GLY A 47 -4.41 9.98 -0.96
CA GLY A 47 -3.18 9.21 -0.79
C GLY A 47 -3.27 8.14 0.30
N LYS A 48 -4.49 7.73 0.68
CA LYS A 48 -4.73 6.80 1.77
C LYS A 48 -5.88 5.86 1.47
N LEU A 49 -5.61 4.57 1.54
CA LEU A 49 -6.59 3.50 1.39
C LEU A 49 -7.18 3.14 2.76
N SER A 50 -8.45 3.46 2.99
CA SER A 50 -9.09 3.11 4.26
C SER A 50 -9.45 1.62 4.30
N LYS A 51 -9.54 1.05 5.51
CA LYS A 51 -9.95 -0.35 5.72
C LYS A 51 -11.21 -0.74 4.92
N LYS A 52 -12.24 0.10 4.92
CA LYS A 52 -13.48 -0.15 4.17
C LYS A 52 -13.25 -0.22 2.66
N GLN A 53 -12.38 0.64 2.11
CA GLN A 53 -12.04 0.65 0.70
C GLN A 53 -11.20 -0.57 0.33
N PHE A 54 -10.24 -0.94 1.18
CA PHE A 54 -9.43 -2.16 1.00
C PHE A 54 -10.31 -3.42 0.95
N ILE A 55 -11.25 -3.58 1.88
CA ILE A 55 -12.19 -4.73 1.90
C ILE A 55 -13.01 -4.78 0.61
N ASN A 56 -13.49 -3.63 0.14
CA ASN A 56 -14.28 -3.54 -1.09
C ASN A 56 -13.45 -3.88 -2.33
N MET A 57 -12.23 -3.36 -2.43
CA MET A 57 -11.27 -3.69 -3.47
C MET A 57 -10.96 -5.20 -3.47
N TYR A 58 -10.63 -5.76 -2.30
CA TYR A 58 -10.27 -7.17 -2.14
C TYR A 58 -11.43 -8.11 -2.52
N SER A 59 -12.67 -7.74 -2.15
CA SER A 59 -13.88 -8.50 -2.51
C SER A 59 -14.16 -8.45 -4.00
N HIS A 60 -13.79 -7.36 -4.69
CA HIS A 60 -13.94 -7.23 -6.14
C HIS A 60 -12.93 -8.11 -6.90
N PHE A 61 -11.68 -8.19 -6.42
CA PHE A 61 -10.65 -9.04 -7.02
C PHE A 61 -10.83 -10.53 -6.71
N TYR A 62 -11.41 -10.86 -5.55
CA TYR A 62 -11.61 -12.26 -5.10
C TYR A 62 -13.06 -12.52 -4.69
N PRO A 63 -14.02 -12.50 -5.64
CA PRO A 63 -15.41 -12.79 -5.34
C PRO A 63 -15.59 -14.22 -4.83
N GLY A 64 -16.30 -14.39 -3.71
CA GLY A 64 -16.70 -15.71 -3.20
C GLY A 64 -15.78 -16.35 -2.15
N LYS A 65 -14.62 -15.77 -1.83
CA LYS A 65 -13.89 -16.10 -0.60
C LYS A 65 -14.47 -15.26 0.56
N ASN A 66 -14.42 -15.76 1.80
CA ASN A 66 -14.82 -15.03 3.02
C ASN A 66 -13.97 -13.77 3.22
N ALA A 67 -14.19 -12.78 2.35
CA ALA A 67 -13.32 -11.64 2.15
C ALA A 67 -13.25 -10.81 3.42
N ASP A 68 -14.32 -10.71 4.19
CA ASP A 68 -14.36 -9.87 5.40
C ASP A 68 -13.34 -10.30 6.47
N ALA A 69 -13.21 -11.60 6.76
CA ALA A 69 -12.25 -12.07 7.77
C ALA A 69 -10.81 -12.00 7.25
N PHE A 70 -10.57 -12.43 6.02
CA PHE A 70 -9.24 -12.48 5.43
C PHE A 70 -8.69 -11.08 5.09
N SER A 71 -9.55 -10.19 4.61
CA SER A 71 -9.18 -8.80 4.34
C SER A 71 -8.89 -8.02 5.61
N LYS A 72 -9.55 -8.32 6.75
CA LYS A 72 -9.21 -7.71 8.04
C LYS A 72 -7.82 -8.13 8.51
N LEU A 73 -7.48 -9.41 8.35
CA LEU A 73 -6.15 -9.93 8.69
C LEU A 73 -5.09 -9.32 7.75
N ALA A 74 -5.29 -9.40 6.44
CA ALA A 74 -4.39 -8.84 5.44
C ALA A 74 -4.21 -7.33 5.63
N PHE A 75 -5.29 -6.59 5.92
CA PHE A 75 -5.21 -5.18 6.23
C PHE A 75 -4.33 -4.93 7.46
N SER A 76 -4.48 -5.71 8.53
CA SER A 76 -3.66 -5.57 9.73
C SER A 76 -2.19 -5.93 9.51
N THR A 77 -1.89 -6.78 8.52
CA THR A 77 -0.52 -7.10 8.12
C THR A 77 0.10 -5.98 7.29
N PHE A 78 -0.70 -5.27 6.48
CA PHE A 78 -0.23 -4.20 5.61
C PHE A 78 -0.15 -2.84 6.32
N ASP A 79 -1.10 -2.53 7.20
CA ASP A 79 -1.14 -1.37 8.09
C ASP A 79 -0.11 -1.54 9.21
N SER A 80 1.16 -1.28 8.88
CA SER A 80 2.32 -1.51 9.74
C SER A 80 2.42 -0.48 10.86
N ASN A 81 1.88 0.73 10.61
CA ASN A 81 1.83 1.81 11.58
C ASN A 81 0.55 1.78 12.45
N HIS A 82 -0.40 0.88 12.14
CA HIS A 82 -1.68 0.72 12.82
C HIS A 82 -2.50 2.01 12.88
N ASP A 83 -2.40 2.87 11.87
CA ASP A 83 -3.16 4.14 11.78
C ASP A 83 -4.57 3.93 11.19
N GLY A 84 -4.91 2.70 10.80
CA GLY A 84 -6.21 2.35 10.24
C GLY A 84 -6.36 2.74 8.77
N THR A 85 -5.27 3.18 8.12
CA THR A 85 -5.18 3.44 6.69
C THR A 85 -3.93 2.79 6.11
N ILE A 86 -3.98 2.41 4.84
CA ILE A 86 -2.81 1.95 4.10
C ILE A 86 -2.35 3.11 3.24
N ASP A 87 -1.14 3.60 3.48
CA ASP A 87 -0.53 4.58 2.59
C ASP A 87 0.15 3.90 1.38
N PHE A 88 0.62 4.69 0.41
CA PHE A 88 1.21 4.13 -0.81
C PHE A 88 2.44 3.25 -0.54
N TYR A 89 3.24 3.56 0.50
CA TYR A 89 4.41 2.75 0.85
C TYR A 89 3.99 1.37 1.34
N GLU A 90 3.02 1.31 2.25
CA GLU A 90 2.46 0.06 2.74
C GLU A 90 1.79 -0.74 1.62
N PHE A 91 1.10 -0.05 0.70
CA PHE A 91 0.50 -0.67 -0.47
C PHE A 91 1.54 -1.31 -1.40
N ILE A 92 2.59 -0.58 -1.81
CA ILE A 92 3.58 -1.11 -2.75
C ILE A 92 4.40 -2.25 -2.14
N LEU A 93 4.67 -2.19 -0.83
CA LEU A 93 5.29 -3.29 -0.09
C LEU A 93 4.39 -4.52 -0.03
N ALA A 94 3.10 -4.33 0.24
CA ALA A 94 2.13 -5.42 0.23
C ALA A 94 2.04 -6.10 -1.15
N VAL A 95 2.02 -5.29 -2.22
CA VAL A 95 2.02 -5.80 -3.60
C VAL A 95 3.32 -6.57 -3.89
N ALA A 96 4.47 -6.03 -3.50
CA ALA A 96 5.76 -6.73 -3.65
C ALA A 96 5.79 -8.06 -2.88
N ALA A 97 5.33 -8.07 -1.62
CA ALA A 97 5.23 -9.27 -0.79
C ALA A 97 4.25 -10.31 -1.37
N THR A 98 3.13 -9.87 -1.99
CA THR A 98 2.21 -10.79 -2.69
C THR A 98 2.83 -11.36 -3.97
N SER A 99 3.61 -10.55 -4.70
CA SER A 99 4.24 -10.98 -5.96
C SER A 99 5.42 -11.91 -5.75
N GLN A 100 6.15 -11.78 -4.65
CA GLN A 100 7.29 -12.66 -4.31
C GLN A 100 6.88 -14.00 -3.68
N GLY A 101 5.58 -14.20 -3.39
CA GLY A 101 5.10 -15.43 -2.72
C GLY A 101 5.40 -15.50 -1.22
N ASP A 102 6.08 -14.49 -0.65
CA ASP A 102 6.47 -14.42 0.77
C ASP A 102 5.28 -14.29 1.72
N LEU A 103 4.13 -13.84 1.21
CA LEU A 103 2.88 -13.82 1.98
C LEU A 103 2.42 -15.21 2.41
N ASN A 104 2.80 -16.28 1.69
CA ASN A 104 2.56 -17.64 2.19
C ASN A 104 3.50 -18.00 3.35
N ASP A 105 4.76 -17.56 3.31
CA ASP A 105 5.77 -17.92 4.32
C ASP A 105 5.53 -17.21 5.67
N ARG A 106 4.96 -15.99 5.64
CA ARG A 106 4.63 -15.24 6.87
C ARG A 106 3.22 -15.48 7.43
N LEU A 107 2.31 -16.10 6.68
CA LEU A 107 0.97 -16.45 7.17
C LEU A 107 0.88 -17.87 7.75
N GLU A 108 1.97 -18.65 7.74
CA GLU A 108 2.08 -19.96 8.41
C GLU A 108 2.62 -19.91 9.86
N ILE A 109 2.56 -18.75 10.52
CA ILE A 109 2.91 -18.65 11.95
C ILE A 109 1.84 -17.91 12.75
N ALA A 110 0.67 -18.55 12.89
CA ALA A 110 -0.18 -18.48 14.08
C ALA A 110 -1.15 -19.67 14.13
#